data_AF-A0A8H6HRJ6-F1
#
_entry.id   AF-A0A8H6HRJ6-F1
#
_cell.length_a   1.000
_cell.length_b   1.000
_cell.length_c   1.000
_cell.angle_alpha   90.00
_cell.angle_beta   90.00
_cell.angle_gamma   90.00
#
_symmetry.space_group_name_H-M   'P 1'
#
loop_
_entity.id
_entity.type
_entity.pdbx_description
1 polymer ?
#
loop_
_entity_poly.entity_id
_entity_poly.type
_entity_poly.pdbx_seq_one_letter_code
_entity_poly.pdbx_strand_id
1 'polypeptide(L)'
;MPLLPSKPSISPPTLSSFELFLFRAPARAVECLLNWMDEADIVRLSELGTKMFYWVHAYSRRTWNFEDFIGLYMSNPSTFLGFFNGTDAMIYGKSVFRFFLRSPHPTCPLDVCSTLSSFYRIQRFLAGDGFYMINPSPYGVPTMHEMVGRIIRATGITRTTWSLNADKSWTPEHHQGFRFQFVRIKHGRRIRVNLHLIRCEPYRHVLGAVSFAPYMCCMTNRYAFSLFAKSTFVTRIALSAFAAEKHKARKQDRPISIRRGDRICTFETVLGPPVAYTLHPTAEVGPRYLGDKHCWVLPREREDPNVELCVPKGPSFEAVDWTMVRDEQGSYLTIGEPFVWSARYLFANPLSSNIIGLFNHLDMSEREISSLLAQVPLFRHHPLDEKMPDGSIKIKGIEVLALLHDSIVPTIWHAPTNTSVEGDNIAEEVDLRVPFFPNGAVSALVCTNPSSAASLPYTYRVYMDPCHVVPPLNRCIEKVFKKPWMGNVVVVRYARNYTLERKTFSHVQKHECEVVVALVGEWLDQVWKKAFERDAL
;
A
#
# COMPACT_ATOMS: atom_id res chain seq x y z
N MET A 1 38.91 -34.95 -44.76
CA MET A 1 38.10 -34.28 -43.72
C MET A 1 38.30 -35.02 -42.41
N PRO A 2 38.78 -34.37 -41.33
CA PRO A 2 38.91 -35.03 -40.04
C PRO A 2 37.50 -35.25 -39.44
N LEU A 3 37.23 -36.47 -38.99
CA LEU A 3 36.00 -36.85 -38.31
C LEU A 3 35.90 -36.06 -37.00
N LEU A 4 34.84 -35.26 -36.87
CA LEU A 4 34.51 -34.57 -35.63
C LEU A 4 34.35 -35.61 -34.50
N PRO A 5 34.94 -35.39 -33.31
CA PRO A 5 34.77 -36.29 -32.17
C PRO A 5 33.28 -36.39 -31.83
N SER A 6 32.78 -37.63 -31.77
CA SER A 6 31.40 -37.93 -31.35
C SER A 6 31.15 -37.28 -29.99
N LYS A 7 30.15 -36.39 -29.92
CA LYS A 7 29.72 -35.78 -28.66
C LYS A 7 29.50 -36.91 -27.63
N PRO A 8 30.08 -36.80 -26.42
CA PRO A 8 29.87 -37.81 -25.38
C PRO A 8 28.37 -37.95 -25.14
N SER A 9 27.89 -39.19 -25.23
CA SER A 9 26.54 -39.58 -24.83
C SER A 9 26.36 -39.19 -23.36
N ILE A 10 25.67 -38.08 -23.11
CA ILE A 10 25.29 -37.69 -21.76
C ILE A 10 24.22 -38.70 -21.34
N SER A 11 24.58 -39.63 -20.46
CA SER A 11 23.60 -40.52 -19.83
C SER A 11 22.49 -39.68 -19.22
N PRO A 12 21.21 -39.99 -19.47
CA PRO A 12 20.11 -39.22 -18.92
C PRO A 12 20.26 -39.15 -17.40
N PRO A 13 20.01 -37.98 -16.78
CA PRO A 13 20.18 -37.82 -15.34
C PRO A 13 19.31 -38.85 -14.61
N THR A 14 19.95 -39.69 -13.79
CA THR A 14 19.26 -40.68 -12.96
C THR A 14 18.41 -39.94 -11.93
N LEU A 15 17.10 -40.18 -11.97
CA LEU A 15 16.16 -39.63 -10.98
C LEU A 15 16.57 -40.07 -9.57
N SER A 16 16.50 -39.15 -8.62
CA SER A 16 16.68 -39.50 -7.21
C SER A 16 15.56 -40.44 -6.73
N SER A 17 15.83 -41.22 -5.68
CA SER A 17 14.83 -42.10 -5.07
C SER A 17 13.57 -41.34 -4.63
N PHE A 18 13.74 -40.08 -4.22
CA PHE A 18 12.62 -39.21 -3.84
C PHE A 18 11.78 -38.80 -5.05
N GLU A 19 12.39 -38.39 -6.16
CA GLU A 19 11.66 -38.09 -7.39
C GLU A 19 10.95 -39.34 -7.92
N LEU A 20 11.63 -40.50 -7.92
CA LEU A 20 11.01 -41.78 -8.31
C LEU A 20 9.79 -42.11 -7.46
N PHE A 21 9.85 -41.85 -6.14
CA PHE A 21 8.69 -41.98 -5.27
C PHE A 21 7.56 -41.04 -5.70
N LEU A 22 7.83 -39.74 -5.90
CA LEU A 22 6.81 -38.78 -6.32
C LEU A 22 6.14 -39.15 -7.65
N PHE A 23 6.91 -39.71 -8.60
CA PHE A 23 6.39 -40.15 -9.88
C PHE A 23 5.56 -41.44 -9.83
N ARG A 24 5.89 -42.36 -8.92
CA ARG A 24 5.21 -43.66 -8.81
C ARG A 24 4.08 -43.67 -7.80
N ALA A 25 4.12 -42.77 -6.82
CA ALA A 25 3.12 -42.69 -5.78
C ALA A 25 1.76 -42.24 -6.35
N PRO A 26 0.63 -42.75 -5.80
CA PRO A 26 -0.68 -42.23 -6.13
C PRO A 26 -0.78 -40.73 -5.86
N ALA A 27 -1.50 -39.98 -6.71
CA ALA A 27 -1.64 -38.53 -6.57
C ALA A 27 -2.06 -38.08 -5.15
N ARG A 28 -2.95 -38.84 -4.51
CA ARG A 28 -3.38 -38.58 -3.11
C ARG A 28 -2.23 -38.68 -2.11
N ALA A 29 -1.31 -39.62 -2.28
CA ALA A 29 -0.16 -39.77 -1.39
C ALA A 29 0.81 -38.60 -1.54
N VAL A 30 1.04 -38.15 -2.79
CA VAL A 30 1.83 -36.95 -3.09
C VAL A 30 1.18 -35.69 -2.50
N GLU A 31 -0.14 -35.53 -2.68
CA GLU A 31 -0.89 -34.42 -2.08
C GLU A 31 -0.84 -34.45 -0.55
N CYS A 32 -0.96 -35.62 0.08
CA CYS A 32 -0.78 -35.78 1.52
C CYS A 32 0.63 -35.36 1.95
N LEU A 33 1.68 -35.81 1.26
CA LEU A 33 3.06 -35.41 1.56
C LEU A 33 3.22 -33.90 1.46
N LEU A 34 2.78 -33.28 0.35
CA LEU A 34 2.86 -31.83 0.16
C LEU A 34 2.03 -31.07 1.20
N ASN A 35 0.88 -31.58 1.60
CA ASN A 35 0.10 -31.05 2.72
C ASN A 35 0.85 -31.14 4.06
N TRP A 36 1.75 -32.11 4.23
CA TRP A 36 2.61 -32.23 5.41
C TRP A 36 3.89 -31.38 5.33
N MET A 37 4.23 -30.81 4.19
CA MET A 37 5.36 -29.88 4.07
C MET A 37 4.96 -28.47 4.48
N ASP A 38 5.93 -27.71 5.00
CA ASP A 38 5.76 -26.28 5.22
C ASP A 38 5.76 -25.52 3.90
N GLU A 39 5.20 -24.32 3.92
CA GLU A 39 5.05 -23.49 2.72
C GLU A 39 6.41 -23.19 2.06
N ALA A 40 7.43 -22.90 2.86
CA ALA A 40 8.79 -22.60 2.39
C ALA A 40 9.45 -23.80 1.68
N ASP A 41 9.24 -25.01 2.21
CA ASP A 41 9.84 -26.22 1.65
C ASP A 41 9.19 -26.63 0.33
N ILE A 42 7.92 -26.29 0.13
CA ILE A 42 7.23 -26.48 -1.16
C ILE A 42 7.80 -25.56 -2.22
N VAL A 43 8.10 -24.30 -1.85
CA VAL A 43 8.78 -23.37 -2.76
C VAL A 43 10.17 -23.89 -3.11
N ARG A 44 10.97 -24.29 -2.13
CA ARG A 44 12.29 -24.90 -2.37
C ARG A 44 12.22 -26.17 -3.22
N LEU A 45 11.20 -27.01 -3.00
CA LEU A 45 10.97 -28.21 -3.80
C LEU A 45 10.77 -27.85 -5.28
N SER A 46 10.07 -26.75 -5.57
CA SER A 46 9.88 -26.28 -6.95
C SER A 46 11.18 -25.84 -7.63
N GLU A 47 12.18 -25.41 -6.86
CA GLU A 47 13.48 -24.95 -7.35
C GLU A 47 14.44 -26.11 -7.66
N LEU A 48 14.17 -27.33 -7.18
CA LEU A 48 15.06 -28.50 -7.40
C LEU A 48 15.12 -28.96 -8.86
N GLY A 49 14.14 -28.58 -9.69
CA GLY A 49 14.16 -28.85 -11.13
C GLY A 49 12.78 -28.79 -11.78
N THR A 50 12.76 -28.75 -13.11
CA THR A 50 11.54 -28.57 -13.93
C THR A 50 10.42 -29.55 -13.57
N LYS A 51 10.77 -30.82 -13.31
CA LYS A 51 9.79 -31.85 -12.92
C LYS A 51 9.11 -31.54 -11.59
N MET A 52 9.88 -31.17 -10.57
CA MET A 52 9.37 -30.81 -9.25
C MET A 52 8.56 -29.51 -9.31
N PHE A 53 9.03 -28.56 -10.11
CA PHE A 53 8.30 -27.34 -10.41
C PHE A 53 6.89 -27.62 -10.93
N TYR A 54 6.72 -28.48 -11.94
CA TYR A 54 5.39 -28.84 -12.45
C TYR A 54 4.50 -29.55 -11.42
N TRP A 55 5.08 -30.43 -10.59
CA TRP A 55 4.32 -31.10 -9.51
C TRP A 55 3.83 -30.10 -8.47
N VAL A 56 4.72 -29.23 -7.98
CA VAL A 56 4.37 -28.17 -7.03
C VAL A 56 3.34 -27.23 -7.65
N HIS A 57 3.49 -26.89 -8.93
CA HIS A 57 2.53 -26.04 -9.64
C HIS A 57 1.15 -26.69 -9.72
N ALA A 58 1.06 -27.97 -10.09
CA ALA A 58 -0.20 -28.71 -10.15
C ALA A 58 -0.86 -28.83 -8.78
N TYR A 59 -0.09 -29.15 -7.73
CA TYR A 59 -0.55 -29.17 -6.35
C TYR A 59 -1.09 -27.80 -5.91
N SER A 60 -0.35 -26.75 -6.23
CA SER A 60 -0.69 -25.39 -5.87
C SER A 60 -2.02 -24.93 -6.48
N ARG A 61 -2.28 -25.28 -7.75
CA ARG A 61 -3.55 -24.97 -8.45
C ARG A 61 -4.77 -25.57 -7.76
N ARG A 62 -4.62 -26.79 -7.21
CA ARG A 62 -5.72 -27.48 -6.51
C ARG A 62 -5.89 -26.94 -5.10
N THR A 63 -4.80 -26.62 -4.42
CA THR A 63 -4.82 -26.31 -3.00
C THR A 63 -5.14 -24.85 -2.73
N TRP A 64 -4.62 -23.94 -3.54
CA TRP A 64 -4.91 -22.50 -3.49
C TRP A 64 -5.91 -22.10 -4.58
N ASN A 65 -7.03 -22.81 -4.65
CA ASN A 65 -8.12 -22.49 -5.57
C ASN A 65 -9.03 -21.40 -4.99
N PHE A 66 -9.21 -20.30 -5.71
CA PHE A 66 -9.95 -19.12 -5.22
C PHE A 66 -11.44 -19.41 -5.17
N GLU A 67 -11.98 -20.06 -6.19
CA GLU A 67 -13.40 -20.40 -6.30
C GLU A 67 -13.83 -21.36 -5.21
N ASP A 68 -13.01 -22.38 -4.90
CA ASP A 68 -13.26 -23.31 -3.81
C ASP A 68 -13.24 -22.58 -2.45
N PHE A 69 -12.25 -21.70 -2.24
CA PHE A 69 -12.14 -20.88 -1.04
C PHE A 69 -13.36 -19.98 -0.85
N ILE A 70 -13.76 -19.24 -1.89
CA ILE A 70 -14.92 -18.35 -1.86
C ILE A 70 -16.23 -19.16 -1.80
N GLY A 71 -16.28 -20.35 -2.39
CA GLY A 71 -17.44 -21.26 -2.37
C GLY A 71 -17.80 -21.77 -0.97
N LEU A 72 -16.85 -21.70 -0.02
CA LEU A 72 -17.12 -21.91 1.40
C LEU A 72 -18.08 -20.85 1.97
N TYR A 73 -18.11 -19.65 1.37
CA TYR A 73 -18.88 -18.50 1.82
C TYR A 73 -20.06 -18.20 0.90
N MET A 74 -19.88 -18.28 -0.42
CA MET A 74 -20.84 -17.85 -1.44
C MET A 74 -21.41 -19.03 -2.21
N SER A 75 -22.63 -18.91 -2.76
CA SER A 75 -23.16 -19.94 -3.68
C SER A 75 -22.57 -19.80 -5.09
N ASN A 76 -22.25 -18.58 -5.50
CA ASN A 76 -21.66 -18.28 -6.81
C ASN A 76 -20.31 -17.56 -6.63
N PRO A 77 -19.21 -18.30 -6.41
CA PRO A 77 -17.91 -17.71 -6.10
C PRO A 77 -17.33 -16.89 -7.26
N SER A 78 -17.50 -17.35 -8.51
CA SER A 78 -16.98 -16.64 -9.69
C SER A 78 -17.62 -15.27 -9.88
N THR A 79 -18.94 -15.17 -9.67
CA THR A 79 -19.66 -13.88 -9.73
C THR A 79 -19.22 -12.97 -8.59
N PHE A 80 -19.03 -13.53 -7.39
CA PHE A 80 -18.52 -12.75 -6.25
C PHE A 80 -17.13 -12.18 -6.53
N LEU A 81 -16.20 -13.00 -7.02
CA LEU A 81 -14.85 -12.58 -7.43
C LEU A 81 -14.89 -11.53 -8.54
N GLY A 82 -15.84 -11.64 -9.47
CA GLY A 82 -16.06 -10.65 -10.53
C GLY A 82 -16.34 -9.24 -10.03
N PHE A 83 -16.92 -9.07 -8.82
CA PHE A 83 -17.09 -7.74 -8.23
C PHE A 83 -15.78 -7.06 -7.84
N PHE A 84 -14.67 -7.80 -7.71
CA PHE A 84 -13.35 -7.29 -7.37
C PHE A 84 -12.52 -6.94 -8.62
N ASN A 85 -13.07 -7.14 -9.82
CA ASN A 85 -12.38 -6.81 -11.06
C ASN A 85 -12.51 -5.32 -11.36
N GLY A 86 -11.43 -4.56 -11.20
CA GLY A 86 -11.42 -3.12 -11.46
C GLY A 86 -12.29 -2.32 -10.49
N THR A 87 -12.46 -2.79 -9.25
CA THR A 87 -13.20 -2.07 -8.22
C THR A 87 -12.33 -1.84 -6.99
N ASP A 88 -12.65 -0.81 -6.21
CA ASP A 88 -12.01 -0.54 -4.92
C ASP A 88 -12.56 -1.46 -3.81
N ALA A 89 -12.42 -2.78 -4.02
CA ALA A 89 -12.80 -3.78 -3.04
C ALA A 89 -11.69 -4.82 -2.89
N MET A 90 -11.58 -5.41 -1.71
CA MET A 90 -10.58 -6.44 -1.44
C MET A 90 -11.02 -7.35 -0.28
N ILE A 91 -10.72 -8.64 -0.42
CA ILE A 91 -10.89 -9.65 0.63
C ILE A 91 -9.60 -9.70 1.43
N TYR A 92 -9.65 -9.80 2.76
CA TYR A 92 -8.44 -9.77 3.58
C TYR A 92 -8.58 -10.51 4.91
N GLY A 93 -7.52 -10.45 5.71
CA GLY A 93 -7.57 -10.84 7.11
C GLY A 93 -7.40 -12.34 7.34
N LYS A 94 -7.99 -12.81 8.45
CA LYS A 94 -7.72 -14.15 8.99
C LYS A 94 -8.14 -15.27 8.03
N SER A 95 -9.23 -15.11 7.29
CA SER A 95 -9.69 -16.14 6.36
C SER A 95 -8.76 -16.31 5.17
N VAL A 96 -8.22 -15.21 4.63
CA VAL A 96 -7.20 -15.24 3.56
C VAL A 96 -5.89 -15.82 4.09
N PHE A 97 -5.48 -15.46 5.31
CA PHE A 97 -4.33 -16.09 5.95
C PHE A 97 -4.47 -17.63 6.06
N ARG A 98 -5.65 -18.11 6.47
CA ARG A 98 -5.94 -19.55 6.50
C ARG A 98 -5.94 -20.20 5.12
N PHE A 99 -6.30 -19.46 4.08
CA PHE A 99 -6.17 -19.89 2.68
C PHE A 99 -4.70 -20.12 2.32
N PHE A 100 -3.80 -19.19 2.64
CA PHE A 100 -2.35 -19.40 2.46
C PHE A 100 -1.84 -20.64 3.23
N LEU A 101 -2.33 -20.84 4.47
CA LEU A 101 -2.04 -22.04 5.27
C LEU A 101 -2.76 -23.31 4.82
N ARG A 102 -3.46 -23.31 3.68
CA ARG A 102 -4.15 -24.50 3.14
C ARG A 102 -5.11 -25.12 4.16
N SER A 103 -5.73 -24.27 4.97
CA SER A 103 -6.64 -24.66 6.07
C SER A 103 -7.88 -23.76 6.13
N PRO A 104 -8.53 -23.47 4.99
CA PRO A 104 -9.69 -22.59 4.98
C PRO A 104 -10.81 -23.17 5.85
N HIS A 105 -11.54 -22.33 6.56
CA HIS A 105 -12.54 -22.79 7.52
C HIS A 105 -13.76 -21.85 7.53
N PRO A 106 -14.97 -22.33 7.19
CA PRO A 106 -16.15 -21.47 6.97
C PRO A 106 -16.65 -20.76 8.23
N THR A 107 -16.27 -21.22 9.43
CA THR A 107 -16.63 -20.51 10.68
C THR A 107 -15.81 -19.24 10.90
N CYS A 108 -14.65 -19.11 10.25
CA CYS A 108 -13.86 -17.89 10.23
C CYS A 108 -14.55 -16.89 9.28
N PRO A 109 -14.99 -15.71 9.76
CA PRO A 109 -15.67 -14.74 8.91
C PRO A 109 -14.83 -14.34 7.69
N LEU A 110 -15.47 -14.14 6.55
CA LEU A 110 -14.80 -13.53 5.39
C LEU A 110 -14.79 -12.01 5.59
N ASP A 111 -13.61 -11.40 5.73
CA ASP A 111 -13.48 -9.95 5.83
C ASP A 111 -13.30 -9.36 4.43
N VAL A 112 -14.17 -8.41 4.08
CA VAL A 112 -14.21 -7.72 2.79
C VAL A 112 -14.22 -6.24 3.09
N CYS A 113 -13.34 -5.47 2.47
CA CYS A 113 -13.36 -4.02 2.55
C CYS A 113 -13.66 -3.42 1.18
N SER A 114 -14.41 -2.32 1.16
CA SER A 114 -14.77 -1.64 -0.08
C SER A 114 -15.11 -0.17 0.13
N THR A 115 -14.84 0.66 -0.88
CA THR A 115 -15.32 2.05 -0.91
C THR A 115 -16.84 2.09 -1.05
N LEU A 116 -17.42 3.28 -0.87
CA LEU A 116 -18.87 3.48 -0.87
C LEU A 116 -19.54 3.04 -2.19
N SER A 117 -18.88 3.24 -3.34
CA SER A 117 -19.39 2.86 -4.67
C SER A 117 -19.59 1.34 -4.79
N SER A 118 -18.58 0.58 -4.37
CA SER A 118 -18.58 -0.90 -4.41
C SER A 118 -19.39 -1.52 -3.27
N PHE A 119 -19.48 -0.85 -2.12
CA PHE A 119 -20.15 -1.36 -0.92
C PHE A 119 -21.60 -1.77 -1.17
N TYR A 120 -22.41 -0.91 -1.82
CA TYR A 120 -23.82 -1.22 -2.08
C TYR A 120 -23.99 -2.37 -3.08
N ARG A 121 -23.07 -2.51 -4.05
CA ARG A 121 -23.10 -3.61 -5.03
C ARG A 121 -22.85 -4.93 -4.33
N ILE A 122 -21.82 -4.99 -3.49
CA ILE A 122 -21.48 -6.17 -2.69
C ILE A 122 -22.61 -6.49 -1.71
N GLN A 123 -23.16 -5.49 -1.02
CA GLN A 123 -24.29 -5.68 -0.10
C GLN A 123 -25.51 -6.27 -0.81
N ARG A 124 -25.88 -5.77 -1.99
CA ARG A 124 -26.99 -6.31 -2.78
C ARG A 124 -26.71 -7.76 -3.21
N PHE A 125 -25.48 -8.07 -3.63
CA PHE A 125 -25.09 -9.44 -3.94
C PHE A 125 -25.24 -10.36 -2.73
N LEU A 126 -24.72 -9.96 -1.56
CA LEU A 126 -24.84 -10.73 -0.32
C LEU A 126 -26.31 -11.01 0.02
N ALA A 127 -27.16 -9.99 -0.09
CA ALA A 127 -28.60 -10.15 0.11
C ALA A 127 -29.23 -11.15 -0.88
N GLY A 128 -28.87 -11.06 -2.16
CA GLY A 128 -29.29 -12.01 -3.20
C GLY A 128 -28.78 -13.44 -2.98
N ASP A 129 -27.60 -13.60 -2.38
CA ASP A 129 -27.05 -14.89 -1.98
C ASP A 129 -27.62 -15.39 -0.63
N GLY A 130 -28.66 -14.73 -0.09
CA GLY A 130 -29.37 -15.15 1.12
C GLY A 130 -28.71 -14.76 2.43
N PHE A 131 -27.76 -13.82 2.41
CA PHE A 131 -27.24 -13.22 3.64
C PHE A 131 -28.18 -12.12 4.14
N TYR A 132 -28.35 -12.06 5.45
CA TYR A 132 -29.00 -10.94 6.13
C TYR A 132 -27.99 -10.25 7.06
N MET A 133 -28.14 -8.95 7.21
CA MET A 133 -27.28 -8.16 8.10
C MET A 133 -27.72 -8.38 9.56
N ILE A 134 -26.76 -8.60 10.46
CA ILE A 134 -27.03 -8.55 11.90
C ILE A 134 -27.19 -7.09 12.27
N ASN A 135 -28.40 -6.71 12.65
CA ASN A 135 -28.70 -5.35 13.03
C ASN A 135 -28.17 -5.06 14.44
N PRO A 136 -27.37 -4.00 14.66
CA PRO A 136 -26.84 -3.70 15.99
C PRO A 136 -27.85 -3.04 16.94
N SER A 137 -29.03 -2.60 16.46
CA SER A 137 -29.99 -1.84 17.29
C SER A 137 -31.31 -2.59 17.53
N PRO A 138 -31.80 -2.66 18.78
CA PRO A 138 -33.12 -3.19 19.12
C PRO A 138 -34.28 -2.20 18.85
N TYR A 139 -34.01 -0.92 18.53
CA TYR A 139 -35.03 0.14 18.44
C TYR A 139 -35.55 0.39 17.01
N GLY A 140 -35.83 -0.69 16.27
CA GLY A 140 -36.21 -0.64 14.85
C GLY A 140 -34.99 -0.79 13.92
N VAL A 141 -35.24 -1.25 12.69
CA VAL A 141 -34.17 -1.56 11.73
C VAL A 141 -33.93 -0.37 10.82
N PRO A 142 -32.97 0.53 11.12
CA PRO A 142 -32.58 1.53 10.14
C PRO A 142 -32.12 0.79 8.88
N THR A 143 -32.55 1.26 7.72
CA THR A 143 -32.09 0.69 6.46
C THR A 143 -30.57 0.82 6.35
N MET A 144 -29.91 -0.04 5.57
CA MET A 144 -28.46 0.08 5.31
C MET A 144 -28.11 1.50 4.82
N HIS A 145 -28.99 2.07 4.00
CA HIS A 145 -28.83 3.44 3.51
C HIS A 145 -28.87 4.46 4.65
N GLU A 146 -29.79 4.33 5.60
CA GLU A 146 -29.85 5.20 6.78
C GLU A 146 -28.63 5.04 7.69
N MET A 147 -28.15 3.82 7.92
CA MET A 147 -26.95 3.58 8.73
C MET A 147 -25.72 4.23 8.11
N VAL A 148 -25.49 4.00 6.81
CA VAL A 148 -24.39 4.64 6.08
C VAL A 148 -24.57 6.17 6.09
N GLY A 149 -25.79 6.67 5.88
CA GLY A 149 -26.08 8.10 5.96
C GLY A 149 -25.81 8.70 7.35
N ARG A 150 -26.12 7.96 8.42
CA ARG A 150 -25.79 8.35 9.81
C ARG A 150 -24.28 8.38 10.04
N ILE A 151 -23.55 7.37 9.55
CA ILE A 151 -22.07 7.33 9.63
C ILE A 151 -21.47 8.54 8.90
N ILE A 152 -21.88 8.79 7.65
CA ILE A 152 -21.40 9.91 6.85
C ILE A 152 -21.65 11.24 7.60
N ARG A 153 -22.88 11.46 8.09
CA ARG A 153 -23.23 12.66 8.88
C ARG A 153 -22.42 12.78 10.18
N ALA A 154 -22.27 11.69 10.92
CA ALA A 154 -21.54 11.67 12.20
C ALA A 154 -20.05 11.99 11.99
N THR A 155 -19.48 11.61 10.86
CA THR A 155 -18.10 11.96 10.51
C THR A 155 -17.93 13.42 10.05
N GLY A 156 -19.01 14.19 9.89
CA GLY A 156 -18.96 15.57 9.40
C GLY A 156 -18.61 15.70 7.92
N ILE A 157 -18.71 14.61 7.16
CA ILE A 157 -18.24 14.51 5.79
C ILE A 157 -19.43 14.46 4.86
N THR A 158 -19.39 15.19 3.75
CA THR A 158 -20.43 15.11 2.73
C THR A 158 -20.26 13.85 1.89
N ARG A 159 -21.35 13.29 1.36
CA ARG A 159 -21.32 12.06 0.54
C ARG A 159 -20.41 12.20 -0.69
N THR A 160 -20.37 13.38 -1.30
CA THR A 160 -19.50 13.71 -2.44
C THR A 160 -18.02 13.71 -2.06
N THR A 161 -17.69 14.15 -0.83
CA THR A 161 -16.31 14.10 -0.31
C THR A 161 -15.86 12.73 0.18
N TRP A 162 -16.78 11.77 0.33
CA TRP A 162 -16.42 10.40 0.73
C TRP A 162 -15.64 9.66 -0.37
N SER A 163 -16.02 9.86 -1.64
CA SER A 163 -15.34 9.26 -2.79
C SER A 163 -14.06 9.99 -3.19
N LEU A 164 -14.01 11.32 -3.05
CA LEU A 164 -12.90 12.15 -3.53
C LEU A 164 -11.66 12.17 -2.61
N ASN A 165 -11.77 11.62 -1.39
CA ASN A 165 -10.72 11.64 -0.39
C ASN A 165 -10.08 10.27 -0.12
N ALA A 166 -10.34 9.27 -0.97
CA ALA A 166 -9.74 7.93 -0.84
C ALA A 166 -8.20 7.97 -0.75
N ASP A 167 -7.59 8.93 -1.44
CA ASP A 167 -6.14 9.12 -1.48
C ASP A 167 -5.61 10.01 -0.34
N LYS A 168 -6.49 10.61 0.47
CA LYS A 168 -6.18 11.69 1.43
C LYS A 168 -6.50 11.34 2.88
N SER A 169 -6.63 10.06 3.21
CA SER A 169 -6.83 9.62 4.60
C SER A 169 -5.51 9.72 5.37
N TRP A 170 -5.21 10.92 5.90
CA TRP A 170 -3.93 11.23 6.57
C TRP A 170 -3.80 10.65 7.98
N THR A 171 -4.91 10.40 8.67
CA THR A 171 -4.87 9.94 10.05
C THR A 171 -5.18 8.44 10.13
N PRO A 172 -4.55 7.69 11.05
CA PRO A 172 -4.82 6.27 11.25
C PRO A 172 -6.31 5.95 11.49
N GLU A 173 -7.07 6.90 12.04
CA GLU A 173 -8.52 6.77 12.22
C GLU A 173 -9.27 6.72 10.89
N HIS A 174 -8.78 7.41 9.86
CA HIS A 174 -9.38 7.36 8.52
C HIS A 174 -9.10 6.05 7.78
N HIS A 175 -8.08 5.31 8.20
CA HIS A 175 -7.85 3.94 7.71
C HIS A 175 -8.77 2.94 8.39
N GLN A 176 -9.49 3.32 9.45
CA GLN A 176 -10.48 2.43 10.07
C GLN A 176 -11.75 2.36 9.22
N GLY A 177 -12.25 1.13 9.04
CA GLY A 177 -13.46 0.84 8.28
C GLY A 177 -14.66 0.65 9.20
N PHE A 178 -15.85 1.03 8.73
CA PHE A 178 -17.10 0.74 9.41
C PHE A 178 -17.54 -0.68 9.08
N ARG A 179 -17.57 -1.54 10.09
CA ARG A 179 -17.85 -2.96 9.91
C ARG A 179 -19.34 -3.26 9.98
N PHE A 180 -19.84 -3.93 8.95
CA PHE A 180 -21.19 -4.48 8.88
C PHE A 180 -21.11 -6.00 8.81
N GLN A 181 -21.80 -6.71 9.72
CA GLN A 181 -21.77 -8.17 9.74
C GLN A 181 -23.00 -8.75 9.04
N PHE A 182 -22.73 -9.62 8.05
CA PHE A 182 -23.70 -10.38 7.31
C PHE A 182 -23.63 -11.85 7.69
N VAL A 183 -24.78 -12.49 7.80
CA VAL A 183 -24.92 -13.88 8.21
C VAL A 183 -25.83 -14.63 7.25
N ARG A 184 -25.47 -15.89 6.99
CA ARG A 184 -26.33 -16.87 6.35
C ARG A 184 -26.26 -18.20 7.10
N ILE A 185 -27.38 -18.92 7.15
CA ILE A 185 -27.41 -20.29 7.66
C ILE A 185 -27.36 -21.23 6.45
N LYS A 186 -26.32 -22.06 6.35
CA LYS A 186 -26.14 -23.06 5.28
C LYS A 186 -25.86 -24.41 5.93
N HIS A 187 -26.72 -25.40 5.70
CA HIS A 187 -26.63 -26.74 6.32
C HIS A 187 -26.49 -26.70 7.86
N GLY A 188 -27.29 -25.86 8.52
CA GLY A 188 -27.24 -25.68 9.98
C GLY A 188 -26.00 -24.93 10.50
N ARG A 189 -25.06 -24.54 9.63
CA ARG A 189 -23.86 -23.77 9.99
C ARG A 189 -24.04 -22.29 9.70
N ARG A 190 -23.58 -21.46 10.63
CA ARG A 190 -23.58 -20.00 10.49
C ARG A 190 -22.35 -19.53 9.72
N ILE A 191 -22.55 -19.07 8.50
CA ILE A 191 -21.53 -18.43 7.66
C ILE A 191 -21.58 -16.92 7.91
N ARG A 192 -20.41 -16.28 8.00
CA ARG A 192 -20.28 -14.85 8.31
C ARG A 192 -19.42 -14.14 7.29
N VAL A 193 -19.87 -12.96 6.87
CA VAL A 193 -19.11 -12.02 6.06
C VAL A 193 -19.10 -10.68 6.79
N ASN A 194 -17.92 -10.11 7.01
CA ASN A 194 -17.79 -8.75 7.52
C ASN A 194 -17.49 -7.84 6.33
N LEU A 195 -18.41 -6.94 6.01
CA LEU A 195 -18.22 -5.94 4.96
C LEU A 195 -17.84 -4.61 5.62
N HIS A 196 -16.65 -4.13 5.32
CA HIS A 196 -16.07 -2.91 5.86
C HIS A 196 -16.25 -1.79 4.84
N LEU A 197 -17.04 -0.78 5.21
CA LEU A 197 -17.11 0.47 4.45
C LEU A 197 -15.89 1.31 4.80
N ILE A 198 -15.02 1.54 3.83
CA ILE A 198 -13.76 2.27 4.01
C ILE A 198 -13.78 3.61 3.28
N ARG A 199 -12.86 4.48 3.70
CA ARG A 199 -12.64 5.83 3.17
C ARG A 199 -11.31 6.00 2.46
N CYS A 200 -10.55 4.93 2.33
CA CYS A 200 -9.23 4.90 1.73
C CYS A 200 -9.16 3.79 0.70
N GLU A 201 -8.05 3.72 -0.03
CA GLU A 201 -7.75 2.58 -0.88
C GLU A 201 -7.73 1.28 -0.04
N PRO A 202 -8.31 0.16 -0.53
CA PRO A 202 -8.44 -1.08 0.24
C PRO A 202 -7.15 -1.57 0.90
N TYR A 203 -6.00 -1.44 0.23
CA TYR A 203 -4.73 -1.89 0.79
C TYR A 203 -4.32 -1.06 2.02
N ARG A 204 -4.57 0.26 2.03
CA ARG A 204 -4.29 1.13 3.19
C ARG A 204 -5.13 0.72 4.38
N HIS A 205 -6.39 0.36 4.14
CA HIS A 205 -7.24 -0.21 5.19
C HIS A 205 -6.63 -1.50 5.76
N VAL A 206 -6.15 -2.42 4.91
CA VAL A 206 -5.52 -3.67 5.39
C VAL A 206 -4.25 -3.39 6.19
N LEU A 207 -3.40 -2.48 5.72
CA LEU A 207 -2.16 -2.12 6.42
C LEU A 207 -2.44 -1.43 7.76
N GLY A 208 -3.43 -0.53 7.81
CA GLY A 208 -3.73 0.28 8.99
C GLY A 208 -4.71 -0.36 9.99
N ALA A 209 -5.57 -1.30 9.57
CA ALA A 209 -6.61 -1.87 10.44
C ALA A 209 -6.27 -3.26 11.01
N VAL A 210 -5.21 -3.90 10.50
CA VAL A 210 -4.85 -5.28 10.88
C VAL A 210 -3.77 -5.28 11.95
N SER A 211 -4.07 -5.93 13.08
CA SER A 211 -3.20 -5.95 14.25
C SER A 211 -1.91 -6.75 14.10
N PHE A 212 -1.84 -7.71 13.18
CA PHE A 212 -0.70 -8.62 13.07
C PHE A 212 -0.35 -8.90 11.60
N ALA A 213 0.95 -8.91 11.29
CA ALA A 213 1.47 -9.16 9.95
C ALA A 213 0.92 -10.43 9.26
N PRO A 214 0.73 -11.59 9.94
CA PRO A 214 0.12 -12.76 9.32
C PRO A 214 -1.29 -12.53 8.76
N TYR A 215 -2.04 -11.59 9.33
CA TYR A 215 -3.39 -11.25 8.87
C TYR A 215 -3.38 -10.19 7.77
N MET A 216 -2.22 -9.61 7.42
CA MET A 216 -2.04 -8.74 6.25
C MET A 216 -1.91 -9.58 4.97
N CYS A 217 -2.80 -10.55 4.86
CA CYS A 217 -3.02 -11.30 3.64
C CYS A 217 -4.26 -10.71 2.97
N CYS A 218 -4.17 -10.45 1.67
CA CYS A 218 -5.28 -9.91 0.90
C CYS A 218 -5.51 -10.71 -0.38
N MET A 219 -6.70 -10.59 -0.94
CA MET A 219 -7.15 -11.29 -2.13
C MET A 219 -8.02 -10.36 -2.96
N THR A 220 -7.63 -10.23 -4.22
CA THR A 220 -8.32 -9.49 -5.28
C THR A 220 -8.98 -10.49 -6.24
N ASN A 221 -9.57 -10.00 -7.34
CA ASN A 221 -10.06 -10.89 -8.39
C ASN A 221 -8.97 -11.74 -9.05
N ARG A 222 -7.72 -11.26 -9.11
CA ARG A 222 -6.64 -11.90 -9.89
C ARG A 222 -5.55 -12.53 -9.05
N TYR A 223 -5.31 -12.01 -7.85
CA TYR A 223 -4.19 -12.40 -7.02
C TYR A 223 -4.55 -12.41 -5.55
N ALA A 224 -3.87 -13.27 -4.80
CA ALA A 224 -3.80 -13.22 -3.35
C ALA A 224 -2.36 -12.91 -2.96
N PHE A 225 -2.20 -12.03 -1.98
CA PHE A 225 -0.90 -11.56 -1.51
C PHE A 225 -0.78 -11.84 -0.02
N SER A 226 0.41 -12.25 0.41
CA SER A 226 0.84 -12.12 1.79
C SER A 226 2.03 -11.18 1.82
N LEU A 227 1.88 -10.05 2.52
CA LEU A 227 2.87 -8.97 2.50
C LEU A 227 4.12 -9.28 3.34
N PHE A 228 4.00 -10.16 4.33
CA PHE A 228 5.09 -10.52 5.25
C PHE A 228 5.30 -12.03 5.25
N ALA A 229 5.53 -12.59 4.05
CA ALA A 229 5.50 -14.02 3.84
C ALA A 229 6.67 -14.75 4.52
N LYS A 230 7.86 -14.14 4.54
CA LYS A 230 9.03 -14.73 5.19
C LYS A 230 8.84 -14.73 6.71
N SER A 231 8.46 -13.60 7.29
CA SER A 231 8.19 -13.52 8.74
C SER A 231 7.07 -14.50 9.14
N THR A 232 6.00 -14.56 8.35
CA THR A 232 4.80 -15.35 8.67
C THR A 232 4.99 -16.85 8.43
N PHE A 233 5.35 -17.28 7.22
CA PHE A 233 5.29 -18.69 6.83
C PHE A 233 6.61 -19.43 6.98
N VAL A 234 7.74 -18.71 6.92
CA VAL A 234 9.07 -19.32 7.11
C VAL A 234 9.42 -19.30 8.60
N THR A 235 9.36 -18.13 9.24
CA THR A 235 9.80 -18.00 10.64
C THR A 235 8.70 -18.18 11.66
N ARG A 236 7.44 -18.30 11.21
CA ARG A 236 6.27 -18.50 12.10
C ARG A 236 6.17 -17.44 13.19
N ILE A 237 6.45 -16.18 12.87
CA ILE A 237 6.27 -15.05 13.80
C ILE A 237 5.08 -14.18 13.39
N ALA A 238 4.38 -13.65 14.38
CA ALA A 238 3.26 -12.73 14.24
C ALA A 238 3.65 -11.36 14.80
N LEU A 239 4.29 -10.55 13.94
CA LEU A 239 4.68 -9.19 14.28
C LEU A 239 3.43 -8.34 14.52
N SER A 240 3.32 -7.73 15.69
CA SER A 240 2.26 -6.77 16.01
C SER A 240 2.44 -5.48 15.22
N ALA A 241 1.41 -5.06 14.51
CA ALA A 241 1.42 -3.86 13.69
C ALA A 241 0.56 -2.70 14.22
N PHE A 242 -0.05 -2.88 15.38
CA PHE A 242 -0.95 -1.89 15.97
C PHE A 242 -0.69 -1.78 17.47
N ALA A 243 -0.99 -0.59 18.03
CA ALA A 243 -0.88 -0.29 19.44
C ALA A 243 -1.39 -1.44 20.34
N ALA A 244 -0.48 -2.08 21.08
CA ALA A 244 -0.77 -3.05 22.12
C ALA A 244 -1.74 -2.49 23.16
N GLU A 245 -1.83 -1.17 23.34
CA GLU A 245 -2.81 -0.55 24.24
C GLU A 245 -4.26 -0.90 23.90
N LYS A 246 -4.66 -0.85 22.63
CA LYS A 246 -6.02 -1.30 22.23
C LYS A 246 -6.20 -2.81 22.40
N HIS A 247 -5.10 -3.55 22.43
CA HIS A 247 -5.08 -4.97 22.70
C HIS A 247 -5.03 -5.31 24.18
N LYS A 248 -4.94 -4.37 25.13
CA LYS A 248 -4.82 -4.64 26.58
C LYS A 248 -5.97 -5.51 27.13
N ALA A 249 -7.06 -5.68 26.37
CA ALA A 249 -8.16 -6.61 26.67
C ALA A 249 -7.94 -8.08 26.22
N ARG A 250 -6.87 -8.41 25.48
CA ARG A 250 -6.54 -9.78 25.04
C ARG A 250 -5.27 -10.27 25.73
N LYS A 251 -5.21 -11.56 26.05
CA LYS A 251 -4.00 -12.26 26.53
C LYS A 251 -2.92 -12.19 25.43
N GLN A 252 -2.13 -11.13 25.44
CA GLN A 252 -1.23 -10.71 24.35
C GLN A 252 -0.06 -11.66 24.10
N ASP A 253 0.37 -12.41 25.11
CA ASP A 253 1.48 -13.36 24.97
C ASP A 253 1.05 -14.73 24.43
N ARG A 254 -0.22 -14.88 24.02
CA ARG A 254 -0.65 -16.16 23.47
C ARG A 254 -0.19 -16.24 22.03
N PRO A 255 0.55 -17.30 21.66
CA PRO A 255 0.87 -17.52 20.28
C PRO A 255 -0.42 -17.72 19.49
N ILE A 256 -0.42 -17.29 18.23
CA ILE A 256 -1.54 -17.54 17.34
C ILE A 256 -1.49 -19.02 16.97
N SER A 257 -2.48 -19.80 17.37
CA SER A 257 -2.57 -21.21 16.98
C SER A 257 -3.68 -21.43 15.96
N ILE A 258 -3.32 -22.07 14.85
CA ILE A 258 -4.22 -22.42 13.76
C ILE A 258 -4.14 -23.91 13.50
N ARG A 259 -5.28 -24.59 13.65
CA ARG A 259 -5.40 -25.98 13.25
C ARG A 259 -5.42 -26.11 11.72
N ARG A 260 -4.59 -27.02 11.21
CA ARG A 260 -4.43 -27.41 9.80
C ARG A 260 -4.46 -28.93 9.72
N GLY A 261 -5.62 -29.49 9.38
CA GLY A 261 -5.86 -30.94 9.52
C GLY A 261 -5.66 -31.39 10.97
N ASP A 262 -4.73 -32.32 11.18
CA ASP A 262 -4.37 -32.84 12.51
C ASP A 262 -3.20 -32.10 13.16
N ARG A 263 -2.62 -31.12 12.47
CA ARG A 263 -1.52 -30.30 12.98
C ARG A 263 -2.01 -28.98 13.54
N ILE A 264 -1.27 -28.45 14.49
CA ILE A 264 -1.46 -27.09 15.01
C ILE A 264 -0.24 -26.27 14.57
N CYS A 265 -0.48 -25.28 13.70
CA CYS A 265 0.51 -24.28 13.35
C CYS A 265 0.47 -23.19 14.41
N THR A 266 1.58 -22.99 15.11
CA THR A 266 1.72 -21.99 16.16
C THR A 266 2.63 -20.87 15.66
N PHE A 267 2.21 -19.62 15.85
CA PHE A 267 2.98 -18.44 15.48
C PHE A 267 3.33 -17.66 16.75
N GLU A 268 4.62 -17.43 16.96
CA GLU A 268 5.11 -16.64 18.09
C GLU A 268 4.66 -15.18 17.92
N THR A 269 3.93 -14.67 18.91
CA THR A 269 3.48 -13.27 18.88
C THR A 269 4.65 -12.37 19.30
N VAL A 270 5.04 -11.45 18.41
CA VAL A 270 6.13 -10.51 18.66
C VAL A 270 5.55 -9.12 18.84
N LEU A 271 5.85 -8.51 19.98
CA LEU A 271 5.38 -7.19 20.39
C LEU A 271 6.55 -6.20 20.41
N GLY A 272 6.26 -4.92 20.29
CA GLY A 272 7.26 -3.87 20.49
C GLY A 272 7.27 -3.33 21.91
N PRO A 273 8.08 -2.29 22.18
CA PRO A 273 8.12 -1.59 23.45
C PRO A 273 6.79 -0.95 23.81
N PRO A 274 6.41 -0.90 25.10
CA PRO A 274 7.22 -1.29 26.25
C PRO A 274 7.19 -2.79 26.56
N VAL A 275 6.46 -3.60 25.79
CA VAL A 275 6.22 -5.01 26.13
C VAL A 275 7.43 -5.89 25.86
N ALA A 276 8.09 -5.71 24.71
CA ALA A 276 9.31 -6.44 24.35
C ALA A 276 10.27 -5.57 23.54
N TYR A 277 11.57 -5.84 23.70
CA TYR A 277 12.68 -5.10 23.07
C TYR A 277 13.57 -6.04 22.22
N THR A 278 13.04 -7.20 21.83
CA THR A 278 13.79 -8.16 21.03
C THR A 278 13.76 -7.73 19.57
N LEU A 279 14.92 -7.64 18.92
CA LEU A 279 15.00 -7.48 17.48
C LEU A 279 14.86 -8.83 16.79
N HIS A 280 14.04 -8.88 15.74
CA HIS A 280 13.87 -10.06 14.89
C HIS A 280 14.49 -9.78 13.52
N PRO A 281 15.68 -10.33 13.20
CA PRO A 281 16.38 -10.08 11.93
C PRO A 281 15.61 -10.52 10.68
N THR A 282 14.54 -11.29 10.87
CA THR A 282 13.67 -11.82 9.81
C THR A 282 12.43 -10.97 9.60
N ALA A 283 12.26 -9.88 10.35
CA ALA A 283 11.26 -8.86 10.10
C ALA A 283 11.56 -8.17 8.77
N GLU A 284 10.55 -8.09 7.91
CA GLU A 284 10.70 -7.53 6.57
C GLU A 284 10.45 -6.01 6.60
N VAL A 285 11.45 -5.26 7.10
CA VAL A 285 11.46 -3.80 7.19
C VAL A 285 12.00 -3.13 5.93
N GLY A 286 11.75 -1.83 5.79
CA GLY A 286 12.15 -0.96 4.69
C GLY A 286 11.01 -0.57 3.74
N PRO A 287 11.35 0.06 2.60
CA PRO A 287 10.40 0.33 1.51
C PRO A 287 9.91 -0.98 0.88
N ARG A 288 8.60 -1.08 0.70
CA ARG A 288 7.89 -2.26 0.21
C ARG A 288 6.83 -1.83 -0.82
N TYR A 289 6.36 -2.79 -1.60
CA TYR A 289 5.18 -2.58 -2.44
C TYR A 289 4.42 -3.89 -2.62
N LEU A 290 3.12 -3.80 -2.91
CA LEU A 290 2.30 -4.98 -3.17
C LEU A 290 2.85 -5.74 -4.39
N GLY A 291 3.31 -6.98 -4.16
CA GLY A 291 3.90 -7.82 -5.20
C GLY A 291 5.43 -7.72 -5.32
N ASP A 292 6.12 -7.12 -4.36
CA ASP A 292 7.58 -7.17 -4.29
C ASP A 292 8.12 -8.59 -4.02
N LYS A 293 9.45 -8.74 -4.09
CA LYS A 293 10.15 -10.02 -3.86
C LYS A 293 9.96 -10.62 -2.46
N HIS A 294 9.44 -9.84 -1.53
CA HIS A 294 9.20 -10.24 -0.14
C HIS A 294 7.73 -10.67 0.07
N CYS A 295 6.84 -10.31 -0.86
CA CYS A 295 5.48 -10.81 -0.92
C CYS A 295 5.44 -12.26 -1.41
N TRP A 296 4.49 -13.02 -0.89
CA TRP A 296 4.05 -14.24 -1.55
C TRP A 296 2.79 -13.96 -2.37
N VAL A 297 2.91 -14.12 -3.69
CA VAL A 297 1.82 -13.89 -4.64
C VAL A 297 1.29 -15.21 -5.17
N LEU A 298 -0.02 -15.40 -5.04
CA LEU A 298 -0.76 -16.53 -5.62
C LEU A 298 -1.72 -15.99 -6.68
N PRO A 299 -1.47 -16.23 -7.98
CA PRO A 299 -2.43 -15.89 -9.02
C PRO A 299 -3.65 -16.82 -8.98
N ARG A 300 -4.83 -16.26 -9.30
CA ARG A 300 -6.09 -16.99 -9.47
C ARG A 300 -6.02 -17.86 -10.73
N GLU A 301 -5.75 -17.22 -11.86
CA GLU A 301 -5.53 -17.89 -13.13
C GLU A 301 -4.03 -18.14 -13.26
N ARG A 302 -3.64 -19.41 -13.16
CA ARG A 302 -2.29 -19.84 -13.47
C ARG A 302 -2.23 -20.23 -14.92
N GLU A 303 -1.71 -19.34 -15.74
CA GLU A 303 -1.30 -19.63 -17.11
C GLU A 303 -0.20 -20.71 -17.12
N ASP A 304 0.36 -20.97 -18.30
CA ASP A 304 1.54 -21.82 -18.44
C ASP A 304 2.58 -21.39 -17.38
N PRO A 305 3.08 -22.30 -16.53
CA PRO A 305 3.98 -21.94 -15.45
C PRO A 305 5.34 -21.40 -15.95
N ASN A 306 5.62 -21.49 -17.26
CA ASN A 306 6.78 -20.84 -17.89
C ASN A 306 6.53 -19.36 -18.22
N VAL A 307 5.30 -18.86 -18.14
CA VAL A 307 4.99 -17.44 -18.31
C VAL A 307 5.35 -16.71 -17.03
N GLU A 308 6.27 -15.75 -17.14
CA GLU A 308 6.64 -14.90 -16.02
C GLU A 308 5.39 -14.14 -15.54
N LEU A 309 5.06 -14.30 -14.26
CA LEU A 309 3.92 -13.63 -13.66
C LEU A 309 4.16 -12.12 -13.68
N CYS A 310 3.47 -11.42 -14.58
CA CYS A 310 3.39 -9.97 -14.55
C CYS A 310 2.51 -9.57 -13.35
N VAL A 311 3.12 -9.55 -12.16
CA VAL A 311 2.47 -9.02 -10.96
C VAL A 311 2.47 -7.50 -11.10
N PRO A 312 1.28 -6.85 -11.13
CA PRO A 312 1.23 -5.40 -11.15
C PRO A 312 2.03 -4.88 -9.96
N LYS A 313 2.91 -3.90 -10.19
CA LYS A 313 3.51 -3.14 -9.09
C LYS A 313 2.37 -2.43 -8.38
N GLY A 314 1.91 -3.04 -7.30
CA GLY A 314 0.87 -2.46 -6.49
C GLY A 314 1.41 -1.25 -5.70
N PRO A 315 0.56 -0.65 -4.87
CA PRO A 315 0.93 0.52 -4.11
C PRO A 315 2.11 0.25 -3.17
N SER A 316 2.97 1.25 -3.04
CA SER A 316 4.12 1.25 -2.16
C SER A 316 3.75 1.64 -0.73
N PHE A 317 4.48 1.07 0.23
CA PHE A 317 4.39 1.38 1.65
C PHE A 317 5.78 1.24 2.27
N GLU A 318 5.93 1.70 3.51
CA GLU A 318 7.15 1.50 4.27
C GLU A 318 6.82 0.79 5.58
N ALA A 319 7.57 -0.26 5.88
CA ALA A 319 7.45 -1.04 7.09
C ALA A 319 8.70 -0.80 7.95
N VAL A 320 8.54 -0.30 9.16
CA VAL A 320 9.64 0.01 10.06
C VAL A 320 9.44 -0.74 11.37
N ASP A 321 10.52 -1.21 11.97
CA ASP A 321 10.42 -1.83 13.29
C ASP A 321 10.38 -0.78 14.41
N TRP A 322 10.17 -1.26 15.63
CA TRP A 322 10.12 -0.42 16.83
C TRP A 322 11.43 0.31 17.16
N THR A 323 12.58 -0.09 16.61
CA THR A 323 13.83 0.66 16.83
C THR A 323 13.87 1.92 15.98
N MET A 324 13.18 1.90 14.84
CA MET A 324 13.06 3.03 13.91
C MET A 324 11.93 3.99 14.28
N VAL A 325 10.88 3.50 14.91
CA VAL A 325 9.81 4.36 15.44
C VAL A 325 9.74 4.00 16.90
N ARG A 326 10.25 4.88 17.78
CA ARG A 326 10.14 4.76 19.25
C ARG A 326 8.66 4.82 19.63
N ASP A 327 7.93 3.76 19.29
CA ASP A 327 6.51 3.63 19.50
C ASP A 327 6.33 3.13 20.91
N GLU A 328 5.85 4.01 21.78
CA GLU A 328 5.48 3.66 23.15
C GLU A 328 4.19 2.83 23.19
N GLN A 329 3.53 2.62 22.05
CA GLN A 329 2.23 1.96 21.98
C GLN A 329 2.31 0.44 21.88
N GLY A 330 3.49 -0.20 21.84
CA GLY A 330 3.62 -1.66 21.82
C GLY A 330 3.54 -2.32 20.45
N SER A 331 3.54 -1.56 19.36
CA SER A 331 3.65 -2.15 18.02
C SER A 331 5.11 -2.56 17.76
N TYR A 332 5.31 -3.76 17.21
CA TYR A 332 6.64 -4.17 16.75
C TYR A 332 6.94 -3.55 15.39
N LEU A 333 5.94 -3.54 14.51
CA LEU A 333 6.03 -3.09 13.14
C LEU A 333 5.10 -1.88 12.96
N THR A 334 5.64 -0.74 12.56
CA THR A 334 4.81 0.37 12.09
C THR A 334 4.80 0.36 10.57
N ILE A 335 3.62 0.46 9.98
CA ILE A 335 3.46 0.53 8.52
C ILE A 335 2.81 1.85 8.16
N GLY A 336 3.34 2.52 7.14
CA GLY A 336 2.65 3.68 6.57
C GLY A 336 3.12 4.05 5.19
N GLU A 337 2.91 5.31 4.84
CA GLU A 337 3.30 5.83 3.54
C GLU A 337 4.83 5.79 3.37
N PRO A 338 5.31 5.50 2.15
CA PRO A 338 6.75 5.48 1.87
C PRO A 338 7.42 6.77 2.32
N PHE A 339 8.62 6.66 2.90
CA PHE A 339 9.48 7.75 3.34
C PHE A 339 8.97 8.58 4.53
N VAL A 340 7.69 8.54 4.88
CA VAL A 340 7.16 9.31 6.02
C VAL A 340 7.79 8.86 7.33
N TRP A 341 7.94 7.53 7.51
CA TRP A 341 8.51 6.99 8.73
C TRP A 341 10.03 7.04 8.75
N SER A 342 10.69 6.74 7.64
CA SER A 342 12.14 6.91 7.55
C SER A 342 12.56 8.36 7.75
N ALA A 343 11.85 9.34 7.18
CA ALA A 343 12.09 10.75 7.45
C ALA A 343 11.90 11.07 8.93
N ARG A 344 10.79 10.63 9.54
CA ARG A 344 10.54 10.82 10.97
C ARG A 344 11.62 10.20 11.85
N TYR A 345 12.14 9.02 11.51
CA TYR A 345 13.25 8.40 12.23
C TYR A 345 14.53 9.21 12.12
N LEU A 346 14.89 9.64 10.90
CA LEU A 346 16.07 10.50 10.67
C LEU A 346 16.00 11.79 11.49
N PHE A 347 14.81 12.36 11.65
CA PHE A 347 14.61 13.56 12.48
C PHE A 347 14.50 13.27 13.99
N ALA A 348 14.02 12.09 14.40
CA ALA A 348 13.77 11.74 15.81
C ALA A 348 14.94 11.02 16.51
N ASN A 349 15.81 10.33 15.75
CA ASN A 349 17.00 9.67 16.27
C ASN A 349 18.26 10.23 15.59
N PRO A 350 18.71 11.42 16.01
CA PRO A 350 20.00 11.98 15.58
C PRO A 350 21.23 11.19 16.06
N LEU A 351 21.05 10.01 16.66
CA LEU A 351 22.13 9.15 17.16
C LEU A 351 22.66 8.16 16.10
N SER A 352 22.26 8.23 14.83
CA SER A 352 22.98 7.53 13.77
C SER A 352 24.38 8.16 13.64
N SER A 353 25.44 7.34 13.57
CA SER A 353 26.83 7.72 13.87
C SER A 353 27.42 8.90 13.08
N ASN A 354 26.80 9.34 11.98
CA ASN A 354 27.19 10.56 11.26
C ASN A 354 26.67 11.86 11.92
N ILE A 355 25.77 11.74 12.89
CA ILE A 355 25.06 12.85 13.53
C ILE A 355 25.43 12.98 15.04
N ILE A 356 26.01 11.93 15.67
CA ILE A 356 26.49 11.93 17.07
C ILE A 356 27.51 13.06 17.36
N GLY A 357 28.29 13.49 16.37
CA GLY A 357 29.20 14.63 16.53
C GLY A 357 28.48 15.98 16.70
N LEU A 358 27.23 16.08 16.25
CA LEU A 358 26.45 17.33 16.25
C LEU A 358 25.66 17.51 17.55
N PHE A 359 25.06 16.43 18.10
CA PHE A 359 24.05 16.56 19.17
C PHE A 359 24.60 16.51 20.60
N ASN A 360 25.82 15.99 20.82
CA ASN A 360 26.49 16.10 22.12
C ASN A 360 26.84 17.56 22.50
N HIS A 361 26.64 18.53 21.59
CA HIS A 361 26.92 19.94 21.81
C HIS A 361 25.67 20.85 21.98
N LEU A 362 24.44 20.30 21.92
CA LEU A 362 23.21 21.12 21.78
C LEU A 362 22.32 21.23 23.03
N ASP A 363 22.55 20.47 24.10
CA ASP A 363 21.87 20.60 25.43
C ASP A 363 20.32 20.83 25.40
N MET A 364 19.61 20.25 24.42
CA MET A 364 18.16 20.42 24.25
C MET A 364 17.33 19.32 24.94
N SER A 365 16.11 19.67 25.38
CA SER A 365 15.17 18.72 25.99
C SER A 365 14.19 18.09 24.97
N GLU A 366 13.79 16.85 25.23
CA GLU A 366 12.88 16.05 24.40
C GLU A 366 11.50 16.72 24.17
N ARG A 367 11.07 17.60 25.09
CA ARG A 367 9.83 18.39 24.98
C ARG A 367 9.90 19.47 23.90
N GLU A 368 11.07 20.08 23.71
CA GLU A 368 11.26 21.17 22.75
C GLU A 368 11.22 20.65 21.31
N ILE A 369 11.77 19.44 21.10
CA ILE A 369 11.73 18.72 19.83
C ILE A 369 10.28 18.37 19.46
N SER A 370 9.48 17.88 20.41
CA SER A 370 8.07 17.51 20.17
C SER A 370 7.16 18.72 19.90
N SER A 371 7.40 19.85 20.56
CA SER A 371 6.66 21.11 20.33
C SER A 371 6.92 21.68 18.93
N LEU A 372 8.16 21.56 18.43
CA LEU A 372 8.55 22.07 17.11
C LEU A 372 7.86 21.30 15.97
N LEU A 373 7.67 20.00 16.13
CA LEU A 373 6.99 19.13 15.14
C LEU A 373 5.47 19.34 15.10
N ALA A 374 4.87 19.86 16.18
CA ALA A 374 3.42 20.10 16.25
C ALA A 374 2.95 21.42 15.59
N GLN A 375 3.88 22.34 15.28
CA GLN A 375 3.56 23.73 14.87
C GLN A 375 3.62 24.00 13.35
N VAL A 376 3.72 22.98 12.50
CA VAL A 376 3.65 23.15 11.03
C VAL A 376 2.22 22.90 10.54
N PRO A 377 1.40 23.93 10.25
CA PRO A 377 0.05 23.72 9.77
C PRO A 377 0.08 23.25 8.31
N LEU A 378 -0.08 21.94 8.09
CA LEU A 378 -0.14 21.33 6.76
C LEU A 378 -1.59 21.35 6.21
N PHE A 379 -1.99 22.51 5.67
CA PHE A 379 -3.01 22.72 4.61
C PHE A 379 -4.51 22.91 4.96
N ARG A 380 -5.16 23.82 4.19
CA ARG A 380 -6.62 24.05 4.01
C ARG A 380 -6.98 23.96 2.52
N HIS A 381 -8.22 23.62 2.17
CA HIS A 381 -8.69 23.47 0.76
C HIS A 381 -9.69 24.55 0.30
N HIS A 382 -9.61 24.87 -1.01
CA HIS A 382 -10.64 25.52 -1.83
C HIS A 382 -11.40 24.47 -2.66
N PRO A 383 -12.72 24.57 -2.84
CA PRO A 383 -13.50 23.76 -3.77
C PRO A 383 -13.26 24.16 -5.24
N LEU A 384 -13.54 23.24 -6.17
CA LEU A 384 -13.58 23.51 -7.62
C LEU A 384 -15.05 23.48 -8.09
N ASP A 385 -15.52 24.58 -8.66
CA ASP A 385 -16.71 24.72 -9.54
C ASP A 385 -16.22 24.69 -11.02
N GLU A 386 -16.95 24.38 -12.11
CA GLU A 386 -18.37 24.43 -12.46
C GLU A 386 -18.53 23.62 -13.79
N LYS A 387 -19.66 22.94 -14.07
CA LYS A 387 -19.96 22.36 -15.41
C LYS A 387 -20.48 23.47 -16.33
N MET A 388 -20.01 23.55 -17.59
CA MET A 388 -20.55 24.49 -18.58
C MET A 388 -21.99 24.09 -19.00
N PRO A 389 -22.87 25.05 -19.35
CA PRO A 389 -24.26 24.76 -19.72
C PRO A 389 -24.44 23.82 -20.93
N ASP A 390 -23.43 23.68 -21.77
CA ASP A 390 -23.45 22.87 -23.00
C ASP A 390 -22.90 21.44 -22.81
N GLY A 391 -22.51 21.08 -21.58
CA GLY A 391 -21.93 19.76 -21.29
C GLY A 391 -20.48 19.60 -21.73
N SER A 392 -19.85 20.65 -22.28
CA SER A 392 -18.43 20.64 -22.61
C SER A 392 -17.57 20.81 -21.35
N ILE A 393 -16.38 20.22 -21.37
CA ILE A 393 -15.45 20.21 -20.25
C ILE A 393 -14.24 21.06 -20.63
N LYS A 394 -13.94 22.04 -19.79
CA LYS A 394 -12.83 22.96 -19.99
C LYS A 394 -11.53 22.32 -19.48
N ILE A 395 -10.66 21.91 -20.41
CA ILE A 395 -9.34 21.37 -20.07
C ILE A 395 -8.46 22.52 -19.58
N LYS A 396 -7.81 22.36 -18.42
CA LYS A 396 -6.86 23.34 -17.90
C LYS A 396 -5.49 23.05 -18.49
N GLY A 397 -4.88 24.01 -19.17
CA GLY A 397 -3.45 23.90 -19.50
C GLY A 397 -2.64 23.79 -18.21
N ILE A 398 -1.76 22.79 -18.14
CA ILE A 398 -0.85 22.57 -17.02
C ILE A 398 0.57 22.93 -17.46
N GLU A 399 1.18 23.89 -16.78
CA GLU A 399 2.56 24.32 -17.04
C GLU A 399 3.48 23.78 -15.96
N VAL A 400 4.62 23.25 -16.39
CA VAL A 400 5.56 22.52 -15.55
C VAL A 400 6.91 23.21 -15.58
N LEU A 401 7.35 23.74 -14.45
CA LEU A 401 8.71 24.22 -14.24
C LEU A 401 9.56 23.04 -13.74
N ALA A 402 10.51 22.58 -14.54
CA ALA A 402 11.40 21.49 -14.20
C ALA A 402 12.80 22.02 -13.81
N LEU A 403 13.24 21.63 -12.62
CA LEU A 403 14.60 21.87 -12.10
C LEU A 403 15.33 20.53 -12.14
N LEU A 404 15.94 20.25 -13.29
CA LEU A 404 16.55 18.96 -13.58
C LEU A 404 18.03 18.94 -13.22
N HIS A 405 18.50 17.78 -12.78
CA HIS A 405 19.88 17.62 -12.35
C HIS A 405 20.91 17.77 -13.48
N ASP A 406 20.52 17.45 -14.71
CA ASP A 406 21.32 17.54 -15.93
C ASP A 406 21.26 18.93 -16.60
N SER A 407 20.37 19.80 -16.11
CA SER A 407 20.25 21.18 -16.59
C SER A 407 20.96 22.18 -15.67
N ILE A 408 21.41 23.29 -16.24
CA ILE A 408 21.99 24.43 -15.52
C ILE A 408 20.96 25.56 -15.35
N VAL A 409 19.85 25.49 -16.10
CA VAL A 409 18.81 26.51 -16.15
C VAL A 409 17.44 25.85 -15.95
N PRO A 410 16.50 26.46 -15.20
CA PRO A 410 15.14 25.94 -15.10
C PRO A 410 14.54 25.80 -16.50
N THR A 411 13.95 24.65 -16.81
CA THR A 411 13.27 24.41 -18.07
C THR A 411 11.76 24.48 -17.87
N ILE A 412 11.08 25.20 -18.75
CA ILE A 412 9.62 25.20 -18.80
C ILE A 412 9.22 24.10 -19.78
N TRP A 413 8.38 23.20 -19.31
CA TRP A 413 7.86 22.10 -20.09
C TRP A 413 6.33 22.12 -20.13
N HIS A 414 5.78 21.63 -21.25
CA HIS A 414 4.36 21.43 -21.44
C HIS A 414 4.07 19.95 -21.22
N ALA A 415 3.49 19.63 -20.06
CA ALA A 415 3.13 18.25 -19.77
C ALA A 415 1.83 17.86 -20.47
N PRO A 416 1.79 16.72 -21.17
CA PRO A 416 0.53 16.18 -21.64
C PRO A 416 -0.33 15.83 -20.42
N THR A 417 -1.58 16.29 -20.44
CA THR A 417 -2.57 15.92 -19.45
C THR A 417 -3.46 14.84 -20.03
N ASN A 418 -3.60 13.74 -19.31
CA ASN A 418 -4.57 12.71 -19.64
C ASN A 418 -5.84 13.04 -18.87
N THR A 419 -6.92 13.31 -19.59
CA THR A 419 -8.22 13.50 -18.99
C THR A 419 -8.98 12.17 -19.01
N SER A 420 -9.35 11.65 -17.85
CA SER A 420 -10.25 10.52 -17.74
C SER A 420 -11.61 11.00 -17.21
N VAL A 421 -12.68 10.51 -17.83
CA VAL A 421 -14.04 10.76 -17.37
C VAL A 421 -14.52 9.49 -16.68
N GLU A 422 -14.77 9.57 -15.37
CA GLU A 422 -15.26 8.47 -14.57
C GLU A 422 -16.60 8.87 -13.93
N GLY A 423 -17.69 8.57 -14.64
CA GLY A 423 -19.03 9.02 -14.28
C GLY A 423 -19.24 10.51 -14.54
N ASP A 424 -19.70 11.25 -13.53
CA ASP A 424 -19.86 12.71 -13.58
C ASP A 424 -18.57 13.48 -13.26
N ASN A 425 -17.50 12.76 -12.89
CA ASN A 425 -16.23 13.35 -12.50
C ASN A 425 -15.24 13.28 -13.65
N ILE A 426 -14.49 14.36 -13.79
CA ILE A 426 -13.38 14.46 -14.72
C ILE A 426 -12.10 14.51 -13.88
N ALA A 427 -11.25 13.51 -14.04
CA ALA A 427 -9.93 13.49 -13.45
C ALA A 427 -8.92 13.93 -14.53
N GLU A 428 -8.08 14.90 -14.20
CA GLU A 428 -6.97 15.31 -15.04
C GLU A 428 -5.68 14.80 -14.40
N GLU A 429 -5.04 13.83 -15.05
CA GLU A 429 -3.78 13.24 -14.62
C GLU A 429 -2.64 13.84 -15.45
N VAL A 430 -1.68 14.46 -14.78
CA VAL A 430 -0.45 14.93 -15.44
C VAL A 430 0.47 13.73 -15.57
N ASP A 431 0.77 13.30 -16.80
CA ASP A 431 1.72 12.19 -16.98
C ASP A 431 3.16 12.71 -16.81
N LEU A 432 3.64 12.63 -15.57
CA LEU A 432 5.01 12.98 -15.20
C LEU A 432 6.01 11.82 -15.38
N ARG A 433 5.53 10.65 -15.85
CA ARG A 433 6.38 9.46 -16.08
C ARG A 433 7.29 9.61 -17.30
N VAL A 434 7.10 10.68 -18.07
CA VAL A 434 7.88 11.04 -19.25
C VAL A 434 8.28 12.52 -19.13
N PRO A 435 9.56 12.92 -19.02
CA PRO A 435 10.81 12.18 -18.79
C PRO A 435 11.36 12.29 -17.35
N PHE A 436 10.60 12.84 -16.38
CA PHE A 436 11.18 13.34 -15.13
C PHE A 436 11.15 12.39 -13.93
N PHE A 437 10.12 11.53 -13.81
CA PHE A 437 9.94 10.67 -12.65
C PHE A 437 9.52 9.25 -13.04
N PRO A 438 10.46 8.36 -13.40
CA PRO A 438 10.13 6.99 -13.79
C PRO A 438 9.55 6.13 -12.65
N ASN A 439 9.66 6.56 -11.38
CA ASN A 439 9.47 5.68 -10.21
C ASN A 439 8.60 6.22 -9.04
N GLY A 440 7.64 7.13 -9.31
CA GLY A 440 6.64 7.53 -8.29
C GLY A 440 7.05 8.71 -7.42
N ALA A 441 6.94 9.94 -7.96
CA ALA A 441 7.34 11.16 -7.28
C ALA A 441 6.53 11.45 -6.00
N VAL A 442 7.17 12.03 -4.98
CA VAL A 442 6.48 12.64 -3.84
C VAL A 442 5.98 14.01 -4.26
N SER A 443 4.76 14.39 -3.90
CA SER A 443 4.22 15.73 -4.23
C SER A 443 3.72 16.50 -3.03
N ALA A 444 3.98 17.81 -3.01
CA ALA A 444 3.48 18.75 -2.01
C ALA A 444 2.67 19.85 -2.69
N LEU A 445 1.53 20.24 -2.11
CA LEU A 445 0.77 21.39 -2.56
C LEU A 445 1.34 22.66 -1.91
N VAL A 446 1.51 23.75 -2.66
CA VAL A 446 1.96 25.04 -2.15
C VAL A 446 0.92 26.10 -2.54
N CYS A 447 0.14 26.53 -1.56
CA CYS A 447 -0.91 27.54 -1.73
C CYS A 447 -0.70 28.80 -0.88
N THR A 448 0.34 28.82 -0.06
CA THR A 448 0.70 29.92 0.84
C THR A 448 2.20 30.14 0.78
N ASN A 449 2.64 31.40 0.89
CA ASN A 449 4.05 31.73 1.01
C ASN A 449 4.57 31.14 2.34
N PRO A 450 5.65 30.34 2.33
CA PRO A 450 6.17 29.68 3.53
C PRO A 450 6.65 30.64 4.63
N SER A 451 7.08 31.84 4.27
CA SER A 451 7.69 32.82 5.17
C SER A 451 6.67 33.77 5.79
N SER A 452 5.56 34.05 5.10
CA SER A 452 4.54 35.00 5.56
C SER A 452 3.16 34.39 5.85
N ALA A 453 2.98 33.10 5.53
CA ALA A 453 1.68 32.41 5.54
C ALA A 453 0.59 33.08 4.65
N ALA A 454 0.93 34.11 3.88
CA ALA A 454 0.02 34.78 2.97
C ALA A 454 -0.36 33.83 1.83
N SER A 455 -1.63 33.85 1.42
CA SER A 455 -2.09 33.06 0.27
C SER A 455 -1.35 33.46 -1.01
N LEU A 456 -0.90 32.48 -1.77
CA LEU A 456 -0.29 32.71 -3.07
C LEU A 456 -1.39 33.04 -4.09
N PRO A 457 -1.07 33.84 -5.14
CA PRO A 457 -2.02 34.14 -6.21
C PRO A 457 -2.43 32.89 -7.00
N TYR A 458 -1.60 31.84 -6.96
CA TYR A 458 -1.84 30.56 -7.62
C TYR A 458 -1.50 29.39 -6.70
N THR A 459 -2.13 28.24 -6.95
CA THR A 459 -1.79 26.98 -6.30
C THR A 459 -0.75 26.25 -7.14
N TYR A 460 0.35 25.88 -6.50
CA TYR A 460 1.42 25.10 -7.11
C TYR A 460 1.43 23.69 -6.52
N ARG A 461 1.90 22.71 -7.28
CA ARG A 461 2.24 21.39 -6.77
C ARG A 461 3.69 21.08 -7.09
N VAL A 462 4.49 20.83 -6.07
CA VAL A 462 5.91 20.51 -6.19
C VAL A 462 6.07 19.01 -6.12
N TYR A 463 6.63 18.41 -7.15
CA TYR A 463 6.99 17.00 -7.24
C TYR A 463 8.49 16.86 -7.02
N MET A 464 8.89 15.86 -6.24
CA MET A 464 10.27 15.55 -5.91
C MET A 464 10.54 14.09 -6.25
N ASP A 465 11.72 13.84 -6.82
CA ASP A 465 12.15 12.49 -7.16
C ASP A 465 12.54 11.74 -5.87
N PRO A 466 11.90 10.60 -5.55
CA PRO A 466 12.29 9.79 -4.39
C PRO A 466 13.63 9.06 -4.58
N CYS A 467 14.27 9.14 -5.76
CA CYS A 467 15.56 8.57 -6.12
C CYS A 467 16.08 7.39 -5.27
N HIS A 468 15.96 6.17 -5.82
CA HIS A 468 16.49 4.93 -5.24
C HIS A 468 18.02 4.74 -5.41
N VAL A 469 18.71 5.66 -6.10
CA VAL A 469 20.17 5.67 -6.33
C VAL A 469 20.68 7.07 -6.00
N VAL A 470 21.89 7.21 -5.43
CA VAL A 470 22.51 8.50 -5.10
C VAL A 470 22.49 9.41 -6.34
N PRO A 471 21.64 10.44 -6.40
CA PRO A 471 21.52 11.26 -7.61
C PRO A 471 22.75 12.13 -7.79
N PRO A 472 23.12 12.48 -9.02
CA PRO A 472 24.07 13.57 -9.23
C PRO A 472 23.52 14.86 -8.60
N LEU A 473 24.45 15.70 -8.14
CA LEU A 473 24.14 17.04 -7.64
C LEU A 473 23.36 17.82 -8.71
N ASN A 474 22.18 18.31 -8.33
CA ASN A 474 21.34 19.11 -9.19
C ASN A 474 21.95 20.51 -9.33
N ARG A 475 22.76 20.67 -10.38
CA ARG A 475 23.50 21.91 -10.66
C ARG A 475 22.57 23.08 -10.94
N CYS A 476 21.34 22.85 -11.41
CA CYS A 476 20.35 23.90 -11.53
C CYS A 476 19.98 24.46 -10.16
N ILE A 477 19.63 23.59 -9.20
CA ILE A 477 19.26 24.00 -7.84
C ILE A 477 20.46 24.62 -7.12
N GLU A 478 21.63 24.02 -7.23
CA GLU A 478 22.86 24.58 -6.67
C GLU A 478 23.17 25.96 -7.25
N LYS A 479 23.06 26.15 -8.57
CA LYS A 479 23.35 27.44 -9.19
C LYS A 479 22.34 28.51 -8.80
N VAL A 480 21.06 28.15 -8.79
CA VAL A 480 19.92 29.06 -8.57
C VAL A 480 19.76 29.41 -7.10
N PHE A 481 19.87 28.44 -6.20
CA PHE A 481 19.59 28.60 -4.78
C PHE A 481 20.85 28.59 -3.91
N LYS A 482 22.02 28.31 -4.48
CA LYS A 482 23.29 28.16 -3.73
C LYS A 482 23.22 27.07 -2.65
N LYS A 483 22.38 26.05 -2.86
CA LYS A 483 22.23 24.89 -1.97
C LYS A 483 22.47 23.59 -2.74
N PRO A 484 23.27 22.64 -2.21
CA PRO A 484 23.43 21.36 -2.85
C PRO A 484 22.15 20.53 -2.69
N TRP A 485 21.63 20.01 -3.80
CA TRP A 485 20.42 19.19 -3.80
C TRP A 485 20.61 17.99 -4.71
N MET A 486 20.08 16.83 -4.35
CA MET A 486 20.15 15.63 -5.18
C MET A 486 18.74 15.27 -5.66
N GLY A 487 18.59 15.02 -6.96
CA GLY A 487 17.31 14.65 -7.58
C GLY A 487 16.59 15.81 -8.27
N ASN A 488 15.54 15.49 -9.02
CA ASN A 488 14.75 16.46 -9.78
C ASN A 488 13.67 17.10 -8.90
N VAL A 489 13.42 18.40 -9.10
CA VAL A 489 12.27 19.11 -8.53
C VAL A 489 11.43 19.64 -9.67
N VAL A 490 10.14 19.34 -9.67
CA VAL A 490 9.22 19.75 -10.72
C VAL A 490 8.05 20.49 -10.10
N VAL A 491 7.84 21.74 -10.47
CA VAL A 491 6.75 22.56 -9.97
C VAL A 491 5.69 22.69 -11.03
N VAL A 492 4.48 22.27 -10.70
CA VAL A 492 3.32 22.29 -11.57
C VAL A 492 2.40 23.44 -11.14
N ARG A 493 2.07 24.34 -12.06
CA ARG A 493 1.09 25.40 -11.85
C ARG A 493 -0.26 24.98 -12.44
N TYR A 494 -1.33 25.10 -11.66
CA TYR A 494 -2.68 24.98 -12.18
C TYR A 494 -3.20 26.37 -12.60
N ALA A 495 -3.45 26.56 -13.89
CA ALA A 495 -4.02 27.82 -14.39
C ALA A 495 -5.46 28.02 -13.91
N ARG A 496 -5.80 29.25 -13.48
CA ARG A 496 -7.20 29.66 -13.24
C ARG A 496 -7.80 30.16 -14.56
N ASN A 497 -8.94 29.58 -14.94
CA ASN A 497 -9.94 30.08 -15.90
C ASN A 497 -9.44 30.97 -17.05
N TYR A 498 -9.13 30.36 -18.20
CA TYR A 498 -9.06 31.10 -19.48
C TYR A 498 -10.09 30.57 -20.47
N THR A 499 -10.91 31.47 -21.02
CA THR A 499 -12.05 31.20 -21.92
C THR A 499 -11.69 31.13 -23.41
N LEU A 500 -10.42 31.12 -23.80
CA LEU A 500 -10.01 31.13 -25.21
C LEU A 500 -9.04 30.00 -25.53
N GLU A 501 -9.40 29.18 -26.53
CA GLU A 501 -8.46 28.33 -27.26
C GLU A 501 -7.37 29.23 -27.87
N ARG A 502 -6.16 29.15 -27.34
CA ARG A 502 -4.99 29.78 -27.94
C ARG A 502 -4.00 28.70 -28.34
N LYS A 503 -3.60 28.72 -29.62
CA LYS A 503 -2.62 27.78 -30.19
C LYS A 503 -1.18 28.01 -29.70
N THR A 504 -0.94 29.05 -28.91
CA THR A 504 0.35 29.38 -28.31
C THR A 504 0.14 30.02 -26.94
N PHE A 505 0.70 29.42 -25.89
CA PHE A 505 0.56 29.83 -24.49
C PHE A 505 1.74 30.72 -24.05
N SER A 506 1.64 32.03 -24.31
CA SER A 506 2.67 33.03 -23.98
C SER A 506 2.53 33.64 -22.57
N HIS A 507 1.98 32.89 -21.61
CA HIS A 507 1.37 33.49 -20.40
C HIS A 507 2.11 33.29 -19.08
N VAL A 508 3.09 32.38 -18.94
CA VAL A 508 4.04 32.47 -17.82
C VAL A 508 5.04 33.54 -18.16
N GLN A 509 4.83 34.71 -17.58
CA GLN A 509 5.80 35.77 -17.73
C GLN A 509 7.05 35.40 -16.93
N LYS A 510 8.22 35.81 -17.42
CA LYS A 510 9.51 35.58 -16.76
C LYS A 510 9.47 35.92 -15.26
N HIS A 511 8.77 37.00 -14.88
CA HIS A 511 8.60 37.41 -13.49
C HIS A 511 7.84 36.39 -12.62
N GLU A 512 6.89 35.64 -13.19
CA GLU A 512 6.17 34.58 -12.47
C GLU A 512 7.07 33.36 -12.25
N CYS A 513 7.92 33.01 -13.22
CA CYS A 513 8.96 32.00 -13.01
C CYS A 513 9.92 32.42 -11.90
N GLU A 514 10.31 33.68 -11.87
CA GLU A 514 11.16 34.24 -10.81
C GLU A 514 10.48 34.14 -9.44
N VAL A 515 9.17 34.37 -9.33
CA VAL A 515 8.40 34.17 -8.09
C VAL A 515 8.33 32.70 -7.67
N VAL A 516 8.07 31.78 -8.60
CA VAL A 516 8.03 30.34 -8.28
C VAL A 516 9.40 29.84 -7.85
N VAL A 517 10.45 30.25 -8.57
CA VAL A 517 11.84 29.99 -8.17
C VAL A 517 12.08 30.56 -6.78
N ALA A 518 11.74 31.81 -6.50
CA ALA A 518 11.91 32.41 -5.17
C ALA A 518 11.16 31.63 -4.07
N LEU A 519 9.92 31.19 -4.32
CA LEU A 519 9.13 30.40 -3.37
C LEU A 519 9.72 29.01 -3.12
N VAL A 520 10.17 28.33 -4.16
CA VAL A 520 10.89 27.05 -4.04
C VAL A 520 12.20 27.27 -3.31
N GLY A 521 12.88 28.38 -3.56
CA GLY A 521 14.10 28.79 -2.87
C GLY A 521 13.86 29.03 -1.39
N GLU A 522 12.84 29.79 -1.01
CA GLU A 522 12.44 30.00 0.38
C GLU A 522 12.04 28.68 1.04
N TRP A 523 11.28 27.83 0.34
CA TRP A 523 10.87 26.53 0.86
C TRP A 523 12.08 25.61 1.07
N LEU A 524 12.97 25.51 0.07
CA LEU A 524 14.22 24.75 0.16
C LEU A 524 15.16 25.33 1.22
N ASP A 525 15.22 26.65 1.37
CA ASP A 525 16.03 27.33 2.39
C ASP A 525 15.43 27.13 3.78
N GLN A 526 14.12 27.06 3.93
CA GLN A 526 13.49 26.67 5.18
C GLN A 526 13.74 25.20 5.50
N VAL A 527 13.58 24.30 4.52
CA VAL A 527 13.93 22.89 4.67
C VAL A 527 15.41 22.76 5.03
N TRP A 528 16.28 23.51 4.36
CA TRP A 528 17.73 23.50 4.55
C TRP A 528 18.13 24.11 5.89
N LYS A 529 17.58 25.24 6.31
CA LYS A 529 17.81 25.84 7.62
C LYS A 529 17.30 24.96 8.75
N LYS A 530 16.13 24.34 8.56
CA LYS A 530 15.57 23.37 9.51
C LYS A 530 16.38 22.07 9.56
N ALA A 531 17.00 21.67 8.46
CA ALA A 531 17.75 20.42 8.37
C ALA A 531 19.27 20.56 8.61
N PHE A 532 19.88 21.74 8.38
CA PHE A 532 21.33 21.90 8.24
C PHE A 532 21.96 23.20 8.81
N GLU A 533 21.26 24.33 9.01
CA GLU A 533 21.92 25.63 9.37
C GLU A 533 21.61 26.17 10.77
N ARG A 534 20.87 25.47 11.63
CA ARG A 534 20.63 25.96 13.00
C ARG A 534 21.84 25.89 13.94
N ASP A 535 22.98 25.35 13.49
CA ASP A 535 24.17 25.14 14.33
C ASP A 535 25.38 26.06 13.99
N ALA A 536 25.14 27.26 13.45
CA ALA A 536 26.19 28.24 13.16
C ALA A 536 26.12 29.55 13.98
N LEU A 537 25.25 29.63 14.99
CA LEU A 537 25.16 30.76 15.94
C LEU A 537 25.18 30.30 17.38
#